data_AF-A0A5C8E2R9-F1
#
_entry.id   AF-A0A5C8E2R9-F1
#
_cell.length_a   1.000
_cell.length_b   1.000
_cell.length_c   1.000
_cell.angle_alpha   90.00
_cell.angle_beta   90.00
_cell.angle_gamma   90.00
#
_symmetry.space_group_name_H-M   'P 1'
#
loop_
_entity.id
_entity.type
_entity.pdbx_description
1 polymer ?
#
loop_
_entity_poly.entity_id
_entity_poly.type
_entity_poly.pdbx_seq_one_letter_code
_entity_poly.pdbx_strand_id
1 'polypeptide(L)'
;MKSYIITQNIEYFSKNSEYIKLKNSEIKKLIKNGNIINAFLYEEEKNKLYGYYEIDLNNLNKKNNEDFLHIKITDNYKRRRGIYYKLDKKYKDFSIYEIDNKTFLKLKNGLALLNENISQTFFSCQVEKDLKGNDIFKYKAIETYPSLYIAEYTKKFDYQAYKSIYKEYLRLLKTSNSENDNSDKYIEIGSYLMNMLIPEKEFRKHLLEGFRIVYLHLDEMTYNIPLEILAYDKKFISEKIIFSYTNAVNILHNNNLKNKNNNKMAIISIPDKNIKNDKNEIEIINSFKLNKDINIDLYIKEHNYFDFIKVLENYDIVHIITHGYSNGIKLSEDYILNSINALENPPSLIFINACNMEENNNKLIQSLLSAGVRTVISGTGSLADGIYIDFIKSFYLNLFHKHTRINTAQAYYLAYLEIKEFYNGFMRYRFNGVPAYV
;
A
#
# COMPACT_ATOMS: atom_id res chain seq x y z
N MET A 1 -7.72 27.50 4.55
CA MET A 1 -6.28 27.46 4.20
C MET A 1 -6.17 27.01 2.76
N LYS A 2 -5.42 27.71 1.91
CA LYS A 2 -5.26 27.35 0.48
C LYS A 2 -3.95 26.57 0.28
N SER A 3 -3.94 25.73 -0.75
CA SER A 3 -2.82 24.85 -1.07
C SER A 3 -2.27 25.16 -2.45
N TYR A 4 -0.95 25.09 -2.58
CA TYR A 4 -0.23 25.53 -3.76
C TYR A 4 0.89 24.56 -4.15
N ILE A 5 1.14 24.49 -5.46
CA ILE A 5 2.40 23.99 -5.99
C ILE A 5 3.25 25.20 -6.33
N ILE A 6 4.43 25.28 -5.73
CA ILE A 6 5.46 26.26 -6.01
C ILE A 6 6.52 25.59 -6.86
N THR A 7 6.72 26.15 -8.04
CA THR A 7 7.76 25.68 -8.96
C THR A 7 9.02 26.49 -8.79
N GLN A 8 10.17 25.82 -8.85
CA GLN A 8 11.44 26.48 -8.72
C GLN A 8 12.55 25.68 -9.39
N ASN A 9 13.48 26.41 -10.01
CA ASN A 9 14.64 25.83 -10.63
C ASN A 9 15.63 25.26 -9.58
N ILE A 10 16.31 24.16 -9.93
CA ILE A 10 17.21 23.41 -9.04
C ILE A 10 18.40 24.22 -8.55
N GLU A 11 18.87 25.19 -9.35
CA GLU A 11 20.05 26.02 -9.08
C GLU A 11 19.99 26.76 -7.74
N TYR A 12 18.79 26.91 -7.19
CA TYR A 12 18.55 27.61 -5.93
C TYR A 12 18.54 26.69 -4.70
N PHE A 13 18.64 25.37 -4.87
CA PHE A 13 18.85 24.40 -3.78
C PHE A 13 20.35 24.19 -3.53
N SER A 14 21.02 25.20 -2.97
CA SER A 14 22.43 25.09 -2.61
C SER A 14 22.67 24.13 -1.44
N LYS A 15 23.91 23.66 -1.24
CA LYS A 15 24.23 22.68 -0.18
C LYS A 15 24.02 23.19 1.25
N ASN A 16 24.00 24.51 1.49
CA ASN A 16 24.13 25.11 2.82
C ASN A 16 22.99 26.07 3.20
N SER A 17 22.02 26.27 2.31
CA SER A 17 20.80 27.06 2.58
C SER A 17 19.82 26.88 1.42
N GLU A 18 18.61 26.42 1.71
CA GLU A 18 17.51 26.30 0.74
C GLU A 18 16.61 27.53 0.82
N TYR A 19 16.33 28.13 -0.33
CA TYR A 19 15.43 29.28 -0.43
C TYR A 19 14.35 28.98 -1.46
N ILE A 20 13.12 29.40 -1.18
CA ILE A 20 12.05 29.46 -2.19
C ILE A 20 12.08 30.85 -2.83
N LYS A 21 12.35 30.90 -4.14
CA LYS A 21 12.37 32.14 -4.93
C LYS A 21 11.04 32.27 -5.68
N LEU A 22 10.35 33.39 -5.47
CA LEU A 22 9.04 33.67 -6.08
C LEU A 22 8.99 35.06 -6.66
N LYS A 23 8.27 35.23 -7.77
CA LYS A 23 8.01 36.56 -8.33
C LYS A 23 7.11 37.38 -7.40
N ASN A 24 7.52 38.61 -7.11
CA ASN A 24 6.77 39.52 -6.23
C ASN A 24 5.32 39.75 -6.69
N SER A 25 5.07 39.72 -8.01
CA SER A 25 3.74 39.86 -8.60
C SER A 25 2.78 38.71 -8.27
N GLU A 26 3.30 37.49 -8.08
CA GLU A 26 2.48 36.32 -7.75
C GLU A 26 2.17 36.26 -6.25
N ILE A 27 3.10 36.66 -5.39
CA ILE A 27 2.92 36.68 -3.93
C ILE A 27 1.85 37.66 -3.49
N LYS A 28 1.73 38.82 -4.15
CA LYS A 28 0.64 39.78 -3.89
C LYS A 28 -0.75 39.14 -4.04
N LYS A 29 -0.89 38.07 -4.83
CA LYS A 29 -2.15 37.30 -4.98
C LYS A 29 -2.40 36.35 -3.80
N LEU A 30 -1.35 35.86 -3.15
CA LEU A 30 -1.43 34.96 -2.00
C LEU A 30 -1.83 35.69 -0.71
N ILE A 31 -1.19 36.83 -0.44
CA ILE A 31 -1.36 37.60 0.81
C ILE A 31 -2.81 38.07 1.01
N LYS A 32 -3.59 38.24 -0.08
CA LYS A 32 -5.01 38.60 0.01
C LYS A 32 -5.92 37.52 0.62
N ASN A 33 -5.46 36.26 0.68
CA ASN A 33 -6.29 35.10 0.99
C ASN A 33 -5.92 34.40 2.32
N GLY A 34 -5.01 34.98 3.10
CA GLY A 34 -4.54 34.43 4.37
C GLY A 34 -3.02 34.50 4.53
N ASN A 35 -2.54 34.28 5.75
CA ASN A 35 -1.12 34.44 6.10
C ASN A 35 -0.32 33.13 6.07
N ILE A 36 -0.99 31.98 6.15
CA ILE A 36 -0.33 30.66 6.11
C ILE A 36 -0.78 29.93 4.85
N ILE A 37 0.20 29.42 4.10
CA ILE A 37 -0.03 28.65 2.88
C ILE A 37 0.63 27.27 2.95
N ASN A 38 -0.01 26.31 2.30
CA ASN A 38 0.58 25.00 2.03
C ASN A 38 1.27 25.04 0.66
N ALA A 39 2.53 24.62 0.59
CA ALA A 39 3.32 24.68 -0.62
C ALA A 39 4.05 23.37 -0.89
N PHE A 40 3.89 22.83 -2.10
CA PHE A 40 4.82 21.83 -2.62
C PHE A 40 5.94 22.50 -3.39
N LEU A 41 7.13 21.93 -3.31
CA LEU A 41 8.27 22.35 -4.09
C LEU A 41 8.44 21.45 -5.31
N TYR A 42 8.50 22.04 -6.50
CA TYR A 42 8.50 21.34 -7.78
C TYR A 42 9.71 21.73 -8.66
N GLU A 43 10.43 20.73 -9.19
CA GLU A 43 11.37 20.87 -10.32
C GLU A 43 10.63 20.83 -11.64
N GLU A 44 10.75 21.88 -12.43
CA GLU A 44 10.26 21.85 -13.81
C GLU A 44 11.05 20.89 -14.69
N GLU A 45 12.38 20.97 -14.67
CA GLU A 45 13.25 20.20 -15.58
C GLU A 45 13.02 18.70 -15.47
N LYS A 46 12.89 18.19 -14.24
CA LYS A 46 12.64 16.76 -14.00
C LYS A 46 11.17 16.40 -13.89
N ASN A 47 10.28 17.40 -13.82
CA ASN A 47 8.86 17.24 -13.52
C ASN A 47 8.64 16.49 -12.18
N LYS A 48 9.24 16.98 -11.09
CA LYS A 48 9.37 16.26 -9.82
C LYS A 48 9.03 17.13 -8.62
N LEU A 49 8.20 16.62 -7.70
CA LEU A 49 8.02 17.19 -6.38
C LEU A 49 9.12 16.73 -5.42
N TYR A 50 9.61 17.68 -4.64
CA TYR A 50 10.70 17.53 -3.66
C TYR A 50 10.21 17.37 -2.24
N GLY A 51 9.12 18.06 -1.90
CA GLY A 51 8.72 18.21 -0.51
C GLY A 51 7.53 19.14 -0.37
N TYR A 52 7.06 19.22 0.87
CA TYR A 52 5.91 19.99 1.28
C TYR A 52 6.29 20.90 2.45
N TYR A 53 5.79 22.13 2.41
CA TYR A 53 6.06 23.17 3.38
C TYR A 53 4.76 23.84 3.80
N GLU A 54 4.66 24.15 5.08
CA GLU A 54 3.70 25.12 5.61
C GLU A 54 4.46 26.43 5.81
N ILE A 55 4.11 27.47 5.05
CA ILE A 55 4.82 28.75 5.05
C ILE A 55 3.93 29.80 5.70
N ASP A 56 4.42 30.37 6.79
CA ASP A 56 3.88 31.59 7.38
C ASP A 56 4.49 32.83 6.70
N LEU A 57 3.64 33.55 5.98
CA LEU A 57 4.01 34.77 5.24
C LEU A 57 4.17 36.00 6.15
N ASN A 58 3.76 35.95 7.42
CA ASN A 58 3.91 37.08 8.34
C ASN A 58 5.35 37.31 8.80
N ASN A 59 6.14 36.23 8.88
CA ASN A 59 7.49 36.22 9.44
C ASN A 59 8.59 36.26 8.38
N LEU A 60 8.26 36.68 7.15
CA LEU A 60 9.22 36.75 6.06
C LEU A 60 10.28 37.82 6.32
N ASN A 61 11.52 37.38 6.62
CA ASN A 61 12.70 38.25 6.61
C ASN A 61 12.94 38.75 5.18
N LYS A 62 12.44 39.95 4.89
CA LYS A 62 12.47 40.61 3.58
C LYS A 62 13.91 41.01 3.20
N LYS A 63 14.68 40.10 2.62
CA LYS A 63 15.72 40.50 1.65
C LYS A 63 15.05 40.65 0.28
N ASN A 64 14.42 41.79 0.08
CA ASN A 64 13.72 42.12 -1.16
C ASN A 64 14.74 42.53 -2.22
N ASN A 65 14.70 41.86 -3.37
CA ASN A 65 15.09 42.47 -4.64
C ASN A 65 13.79 42.93 -5.34
N GLU A 66 13.85 43.89 -6.26
CA GLU A 66 12.63 44.49 -6.87
C GLU A 66 11.69 43.45 -7.53
N ASP A 67 12.25 42.38 -8.10
CA ASP A 67 11.48 41.39 -8.86
C ASP A 67 11.11 40.11 -8.08
N PHE A 68 11.88 39.74 -7.06
CA PHE A 68 11.76 38.43 -6.39
C PHE A 68 11.84 38.50 -4.87
N LEU A 69 11.00 37.68 -4.22
CA LEU A 69 11.07 37.36 -2.80
C LEU A 69 11.83 36.05 -2.61
N HIS A 70 12.68 36.02 -1.59
CA HIS A 70 13.39 34.80 -1.17
C HIS A 70 12.91 34.38 0.22
N ILE A 71 12.28 33.21 0.31
CA ILE A 71 11.80 32.62 1.55
C ILE A 71 12.85 31.60 2.02
N LYS A 72 13.52 31.87 3.14
CA LYS A 72 14.50 30.91 3.69
C LYS A 72 13.78 29.71 4.27
N ILE A 73 14.12 28.51 3.80
CA ILE A 73 13.74 27.26 4.45
C ILE A 73 14.77 27.01 5.56
N THR A 74 14.35 26.90 6.82
CA THR A 74 15.26 26.63 7.96
C THR A 74 15.44 25.12 8.19
N ASP A 75 16.63 24.72 8.65
CA ASP A 75 17.17 23.35 8.67
C ASP A 75 16.51 22.32 9.62
N ASN A 76 15.26 22.52 10.07
CA ASN A 76 14.56 21.45 10.82
C ASN A 76 14.13 20.26 9.94
N TYR A 77 14.38 20.33 8.63
CA TYR A 77 13.94 19.36 7.65
C TYR A 77 15.15 18.61 7.11
N LYS A 78 15.54 17.55 7.84
CA LYS A 78 16.64 16.65 7.46
C LYS A 78 16.53 16.29 5.98
N ARG A 79 17.45 16.85 5.19
CA ARG A 79 17.78 16.48 3.82
C ARG A 79 17.99 14.97 3.73
N ARG A 80 16.92 14.21 3.52
CA ARG A 80 16.99 12.77 3.22
C ARG A 80 17.02 12.67 1.71
N ARG A 81 18.07 12.01 1.21
CA ARG A 81 18.39 11.89 -0.21
C ARG A 81 17.17 11.41 -1.02
N GLY A 82 16.61 12.32 -1.82
CA GLY A 82 16.03 12.12 -3.15
C GLY A 82 14.99 11.02 -3.31
N ILE A 83 13.74 11.27 -2.88
CA ILE A 83 12.59 10.48 -3.33
C ILE A 83 11.54 11.45 -3.89
N TYR A 84 11.41 11.42 -5.22
CA TYR A 84 10.71 12.42 -5.99
C TYR A 84 9.35 11.92 -6.46
N TYR A 85 8.30 12.73 -6.35
CA TYR A 85 7.01 12.37 -6.96
C TYR A 85 6.85 13.04 -8.33
N LYS A 86 6.67 12.27 -9.41
CA LYS A 86 6.47 12.87 -10.73
C LYS A 86 5.02 13.32 -10.89
N LEU A 87 4.79 14.56 -11.32
CA LEU A 87 3.44 15.04 -11.60
C LEU A 87 3.01 14.68 -13.03
N ASP A 88 1.72 14.41 -13.23
CA ASP A 88 1.15 14.20 -14.56
C ASP A 88 1.18 15.48 -15.40
N LYS A 89 1.00 16.61 -14.73
CA LYS A 89 1.04 17.95 -15.32
C LYS A 89 2.40 18.59 -15.11
N LYS A 90 2.98 19.14 -16.18
CA LYS A 90 4.13 20.04 -16.07
C LYS A 90 3.69 21.45 -15.70
N TYR A 91 4.48 22.09 -14.86
CA TYR A 91 4.28 23.45 -14.40
C TYR A 91 5.48 24.32 -14.79
N LYS A 92 5.25 25.62 -15.01
CA LYS A 92 6.29 26.58 -15.43
C LYS A 92 7.10 27.06 -14.23
N ASP A 93 8.35 27.44 -14.43
CA ASP A 93 9.28 27.92 -13.42
C ASP A 93 8.83 29.22 -12.72
N PHE A 94 9.12 29.30 -11.42
CA PHE A 94 8.82 30.44 -10.53
C PHE A 94 7.35 30.85 -10.50
N SER A 95 6.46 29.87 -10.66
CA SER A 95 5.02 30.05 -10.67
C SER A 95 4.33 29.37 -9.50
N ILE A 96 3.21 29.95 -9.10
CA ILE A 96 2.36 29.47 -8.02
C ILE A 96 1.03 28.98 -8.62
N TYR A 97 0.75 27.71 -8.41
CA TYR A 97 -0.47 27.07 -8.88
C TYR A 97 -1.34 26.70 -7.70
N GLU A 98 -2.52 27.32 -7.60
CA GLU A 98 -3.54 26.90 -6.64
C GLU A 98 -4.01 25.49 -6.99
N ILE A 99 -4.02 24.62 -5.99
CA ILE A 99 -4.55 23.27 -6.08
C ILE A 99 -5.64 23.10 -5.04
N ASP A 100 -6.63 22.28 -5.38
CA ASP A 100 -7.67 21.91 -4.44
C ASP A 100 -7.09 21.06 -3.28
N ASN A 101 -7.82 21.02 -2.16
CA ASN A 101 -7.37 20.34 -0.96
C ASN A 101 -7.21 18.81 -1.16
N LYS A 102 -7.96 18.22 -2.09
CA LYS A 102 -7.90 16.79 -2.39
C LYS A 102 -6.58 16.46 -3.08
N THR A 103 -6.26 17.15 -4.18
CA THR A 103 -4.97 17.07 -4.86
C THR A 103 -3.82 17.32 -3.88
N PHE A 104 -3.98 18.30 -3.00
CA PHE A 104 -2.99 18.60 -1.98
C PHE A 104 -2.72 17.43 -1.02
N LEU A 105 -3.76 16.85 -0.42
CA LEU A 105 -3.61 15.75 0.52
C LEU A 105 -3.01 14.51 -0.15
N LYS A 106 -3.39 14.21 -1.39
CA LYS A 106 -2.82 13.11 -2.18
C LYS A 106 -1.30 13.28 -2.33
N LEU A 107 -0.85 14.43 -2.80
CA LEU A 107 0.58 14.71 -3.01
C LEU A 107 1.36 14.72 -1.68
N LYS A 108 0.76 15.25 -0.61
CA LYS A 108 1.36 15.29 0.73
C LYS A 108 1.57 13.87 1.27
N ASN A 109 0.54 13.03 1.20
CA ASN A 109 0.60 11.64 1.68
C ASN A 109 1.59 10.81 0.86
N GLY A 110 1.59 10.97 -0.47
CA GLY A 110 2.55 10.31 -1.34
C GLY A 110 4.00 10.68 -1.02
N LEU A 111 4.30 11.97 -0.87
CA LEU A 111 5.64 12.44 -0.48
C LEU A 111 6.04 11.99 0.93
N ALA A 112 5.10 11.96 1.89
CA ALA A 112 5.38 11.48 3.24
C ALA A 112 5.81 10.00 3.21
N LEU A 113 5.02 9.14 2.55
CA LEU A 113 5.34 7.72 2.40
C LEU A 113 6.68 7.48 1.71
N LEU A 114 6.95 8.26 0.68
CA LEU A 114 8.19 8.19 -0.08
C LEU A 114 9.40 8.59 0.78
N ASN A 115 9.25 9.53 1.72
CA ASN A 115 10.34 10.01 2.57
C ASN A 115 10.47 9.29 3.92
N GLU A 116 9.43 8.58 4.35
CA GLU A 116 9.41 7.83 5.60
C GLU A 116 10.18 6.51 5.47
N ASN A 117 10.96 6.20 6.52
CA ASN A 117 11.38 4.82 6.72
C ASN A 117 10.14 4.06 7.21
N ILE A 118 9.71 3.06 6.44
CA ILE A 118 8.54 2.24 6.77
C ILE A 118 8.79 1.56 8.12
N SER A 119 7.97 1.90 9.12
CA SER A 119 8.04 1.21 10.41
C SER A 119 7.62 -0.25 10.25
N GLN A 120 8.29 -1.14 10.97
CA GLN A 120 8.02 -2.57 10.97
C GLN A 120 7.55 -2.96 12.37
N THR A 121 6.33 -3.48 12.44
CA THR A 121 5.74 -4.00 13.66
C THR A 121 5.51 -5.49 13.49
N PHE A 122 6.00 -6.30 14.42
CA PHE A 122 5.68 -7.72 14.52
C PHE A 122 4.54 -7.86 15.52
N PHE A 123 3.39 -8.33 15.06
CA PHE A 123 2.19 -8.49 15.87
C PHE A 123 1.79 -9.96 15.91
N SER A 124 1.92 -10.57 17.08
CA SER A 124 1.45 -11.92 17.33
C SER A 124 0.20 -11.89 18.18
N CYS A 125 -0.81 -12.67 17.83
CA CYS A 125 -1.94 -12.92 18.72
C CYS A 125 -2.36 -14.38 18.70
N GLN A 126 -2.92 -14.82 19.83
CA GLN A 126 -3.40 -16.18 20.01
C GLN A 126 -4.59 -16.21 20.97
N VAL A 127 -5.43 -17.23 20.82
CA VAL A 127 -6.51 -17.55 21.77
C VAL A 127 -6.21 -18.90 22.42
N GLU A 128 -6.05 -18.91 23.73
CA GLU A 128 -5.77 -20.12 24.51
C GLU A 128 -6.77 -20.32 25.65
N LYS A 129 -6.83 -21.53 26.21
CA LYS A 129 -7.64 -21.84 27.39
C LYS A 129 -6.83 -21.60 28.66
N ASP A 130 -7.39 -20.87 29.63
CA ASP A 130 -6.82 -20.80 30.98
C ASP A 130 -7.03 -22.13 31.75
N LEU A 131 -6.46 -22.22 32.96
CA LEU A 131 -6.60 -23.37 33.86
C LEU A 131 -8.06 -23.67 34.26
N LYS A 132 -8.98 -22.73 34.04
CA LYS A 132 -10.41 -22.85 34.33
C LYS A 132 -11.25 -23.08 33.06
N GLY A 133 -10.61 -23.26 31.90
CA GLY A 133 -11.28 -23.47 30.61
C GLY A 133 -11.86 -22.22 29.94
N ASN A 134 -11.54 -21.02 30.44
CA ASN A 134 -11.95 -19.76 29.80
C ASN A 134 -11.04 -19.44 28.61
N ASP A 135 -11.59 -18.88 27.55
CA ASP A 135 -10.80 -18.35 26.43
C ASP A 135 -10.07 -17.08 26.85
N ILE A 136 -8.76 -17.02 26.60
CA ILE A 136 -7.88 -15.90 26.88
C ILE A 136 -7.25 -15.45 25.56
N PHE A 137 -7.43 -14.17 25.25
CA PHE A 137 -6.76 -13.52 24.15
C PHE A 137 -5.44 -12.94 24.64
N LYS A 138 -4.36 -13.28 23.95
CA LYS A 138 -3.03 -12.69 24.15
C LYS A 138 -2.57 -12.03 22.88
N TYR A 139 -1.96 -10.86 23.02
CA TYR A 139 -1.17 -10.29 21.93
C TYR A 139 0.16 -9.78 22.42
N LYS A 140 1.13 -9.77 21.50
CA LYS A 140 2.43 -9.15 21.65
C LYS A 140 2.77 -8.40 20.37
N ALA A 141 3.16 -7.14 20.54
CA ALA A 141 3.56 -6.26 19.47
C ALA A 141 4.99 -5.77 19.74
N ILE A 142 5.87 -5.90 18.75
CA ILE A 142 7.24 -5.38 18.79
C ILE A 142 7.44 -4.50 17.57
N GLU A 143 7.77 -3.22 17.77
CA GLU A 143 8.13 -2.29 16.71
C GLU A 143 9.62 -1.98 16.75
N THR A 144 10.29 -2.02 15.60
CA THR A 144 11.76 -1.92 15.53
C THR A 144 12.29 -0.55 15.09
N TYR A 145 11.44 0.37 14.62
CA TYR A 145 11.84 1.70 14.13
C TYR A 145 10.65 2.68 14.19
N PRO A 146 10.82 3.98 14.54
CA PRO A 146 12.05 4.71 14.85
C PRO A 146 12.59 4.52 16.28
N SER A 147 11.81 3.90 17.16
CA SER A 147 12.18 3.52 18.52
C SER A 147 11.58 2.16 18.86
N LEU A 148 12.30 1.36 19.66
CA LEU A 148 11.79 0.07 20.13
C LEU A 148 10.53 0.29 20.98
N TYR A 149 9.39 -0.19 20.49
CA TYR A 149 8.13 -0.18 21.24
C TYR A 149 7.67 -1.62 21.43
N ILE A 150 7.33 -1.98 22.67
CA ILE A 150 6.84 -3.31 23.02
C ILE A 150 5.51 -3.14 23.76
N ALA A 151 4.47 -3.79 23.26
CA ALA A 151 3.21 -3.95 23.96
C ALA A 151 2.89 -5.43 24.12
N GLU A 152 2.51 -5.81 25.34
CA GLU A 152 2.05 -7.16 25.66
C GLU A 152 0.73 -7.05 26.41
N TYR A 153 -0.21 -7.92 26.05
CA TYR A 153 -1.54 -7.89 26.63
C TYR A 153 -2.11 -9.29 26.78
N THR A 154 -2.91 -9.47 27.82
CA THR A 154 -3.61 -10.72 28.12
C THR A 154 -4.96 -10.38 28.74
N LYS A 155 -6.04 -10.93 28.19
CA LYS A 155 -7.39 -10.78 28.76
C LYS A 155 -8.30 -11.96 28.47
N LYS A 156 -9.43 -12.01 29.17
CA LYS A 156 -10.55 -12.87 28.78
C LYS A 156 -11.06 -12.52 27.39
N PHE A 157 -11.25 -13.53 26.55
CA PHE A 157 -11.78 -13.40 25.21
C PHE A 157 -13.25 -13.79 25.20
N ASP A 158 -14.11 -12.84 24.83
CA ASP A 158 -15.53 -13.12 24.62
C ASP A 158 -15.75 -13.70 23.23
N TYR A 159 -15.62 -15.03 23.15
CA TYR A 159 -15.76 -15.75 21.89
C TYR A 159 -17.17 -15.65 21.29
N GLN A 160 -18.21 -15.46 22.13
CA GLN A 160 -19.58 -15.32 21.66
C GLN A 160 -19.80 -13.95 21.01
N ALA A 161 -19.30 -12.89 21.63
CA ALA A 161 -19.30 -11.56 21.03
C ALA A 161 -18.52 -11.54 19.71
N TYR A 162 -17.32 -12.15 19.67
CA TYR A 162 -16.53 -12.27 18.45
C TYR A 162 -17.31 -12.99 17.33
N LYS A 163 -17.94 -14.14 17.64
CA LYS A 163 -18.77 -14.88 16.67
C LYS A 163 -19.90 -14.03 16.10
N SER A 164 -20.54 -13.21 16.92
CA SER A 164 -21.61 -12.30 16.47
C SER A 164 -21.06 -11.24 15.50
N ILE A 165 -19.91 -10.63 15.82
CA ILE A 165 -19.24 -9.66 14.96
C ILE A 165 -18.84 -10.31 13.63
N TYR A 166 -18.21 -11.49 13.68
CA TYR A 166 -17.75 -12.19 12.48
C TYR A 166 -18.90 -12.61 11.57
N LYS A 167 -20.02 -13.08 12.14
CA LYS A 167 -21.23 -13.40 11.38
C LYS A 167 -21.77 -12.18 10.65
N GLU A 168 -21.78 -11.03 11.31
CA GLU A 168 -22.24 -9.77 10.70
C GLU A 168 -21.28 -9.30 9.59
N TYR A 169 -19.96 -9.37 9.81
CA TYR A 169 -18.95 -9.14 8.77
C TYR A 169 -19.19 -9.99 7.52
N LEU A 170 -19.37 -11.30 7.69
CA LEU A 170 -19.67 -12.21 6.58
C LEU A 170 -21.00 -11.89 5.88
N ARG A 171 -22.01 -11.45 6.63
CA ARG A 171 -23.30 -11.02 6.07
C ARG A 171 -23.11 -9.78 5.19
N LEU A 172 -22.36 -8.79 5.66
CA LEU A 172 -22.05 -7.57 4.90
C LEU A 172 -21.27 -7.92 3.63
N LEU A 173 -20.24 -8.78 3.72
CA LEU A 173 -19.45 -9.22 2.56
C LEU A 173 -20.30 -9.86 1.46
N LYS A 174 -21.30 -10.68 1.83
CA LYS A 174 -22.17 -11.40 0.88
C LYS A 174 -23.27 -10.54 0.27
N THR A 175 -23.74 -9.53 0.99
CA THR A 175 -24.92 -8.73 0.59
C THR A 175 -24.55 -7.43 -0.12
N SER A 176 -23.28 -7.03 -0.12
CA SER A 176 -22.81 -5.82 -0.76
C SER A 176 -22.16 -6.11 -2.13
N ASN A 177 -22.80 -5.66 -3.21
CA ASN A 177 -22.18 -5.51 -4.53
C ASN A 177 -21.30 -4.25 -4.61
N SER A 178 -21.11 -3.52 -3.52
CA SER A 178 -20.06 -2.51 -3.35
C SER A 178 -19.91 -2.23 -1.85
N GLU A 179 -18.70 -2.19 -1.32
CA GLU A 179 -18.48 -1.85 0.09
C GLU A 179 -18.88 -0.41 0.44
N ASN A 180 -19.04 0.44 -0.59
CA ASN A 180 -19.50 1.81 -0.46
C ASN A 180 -20.82 1.92 0.30
N ASP A 181 -21.74 0.96 0.12
CA ASP A 181 -23.07 1.00 0.71
C ASP A 181 -23.09 0.68 2.23
N ASN A 182 -22.01 0.12 2.78
CA ASN A 182 -21.96 -0.31 4.19
C ASN A 182 -20.68 0.13 4.94
N SER A 183 -19.92 1.07 4.39
CA SER A 183 -18.68 1.59 5.00
C SER A 183 -18.83 1.96 6.49
N ASP A 184 -19.88 2.70 6.84
CA ASP A 184 -20.18 3.07 8.24
C ASP A 184 -20.37 1.86 9.15
N LYS A 185 -21.02 0.79 8.66
CA LYS A 185 -21.20 -0.45 9.43
C LYS A 185 -19.89 -1.20 9.59
N TYR A 186 -19.06 -1.25 8.55
CA TYR A 186 -17.71 -1.82 8.65
C TYR A 186 -16.85 -1.07 9.67
N ILE A 187 -16.92 0.26 9.70
CA ILE A 187 -16.25 1.10 10.69
C ILE A 187 -16.78 0.82 12.10
N GLU A 188 -18.09 0.64 12.26
CA GLU A 188 -18.73 0.32 13.53
C GLU A 188 -18.23 -1.03 14.07
N ILE A 189 -18.39 -2.12 13.31
CA ILE A 189 -17.94 -3.45 13.74
C ILE A 189 -16.42 -3.50 13.91
N GLY A 190 -15.68 -2.77 13.06
CA GLY A 190 -14.24 -2.60 13.14
C GLY A 190 -13.79 -1.92 14.43
N SER A 191 -14.57 -0.95 14.92
CA SER A 191 -14.32 -0.26 16.18
C SER A 191 -14.59 -1.16 17.38
N TYR A 192 -15.64 -1.98 17.33
CA TYR A 192 -15.90 -3.02 18.33
C TYR A 192 -14.76 -4.05 18.38
N LEU A 193 -14.31 -4.52 17.22
CA LEU A 193 -13.20 -5.45 17.11
C LEU A 193 -11.89 -4.84 17.61
N MET A 194 -11.60 -3.57 17.29
CA MET A 194 -10.44 -2.83 17.81
C MET A 194 -10.47 -2.73 19.33
N ASN A 195 -11.64 -2.48 19.94
CA ASN A 195 -11.83 -2.53 21.39
C ASN A 195 -11.63 -3.93 21.99
N MET A 196 -12.05 -4.95 21.25
CA MET A 196 -11.88 -6.33 21.66
C MET A 196 -10.42 -6.80 21.54
N LEU A 197 -9.63 -6.35 20.56
CA LEU A 197 -8.29 -6.89 20.35
C LEU A 197 -7.20 -6.01 20.95
N ILE A 198 -7.31 -4.68 20.79
CA ILE A 198 -6.28 -3.72 21.18
C ILE A 198 -6.91 -2.64 22.06
N PRO A 199 -7.28 -2.90 23.33
CA PRO A 199 -7.98 -1.93 24.18
C PRO A 199 -7.17 -0.67 24.53
N GLU A 200 -5.84 -0.73 24.46
CA GLU A 200 -4.93 0.32 24.91
C GLU A 200 -4.95 1.53 23.97
N LYS A 201 -5.61 2.62 24.39
CA LYS A 201 -5.72 3.85 23.58
C LYS A 201 -4.37 4.41 23.13
N GLU A 202 -3.35 4.38 23.99
CA GLU A 202 -2.00 4.86 23.66
C GLU A 202 -1.37 4.02 22.55
N PHE A 203 -1.49 2.68 22.61
CA PHE A 203 -0.97 1.82 21.55
C PHE A 203 -1.73 2.02 20.23
N ARG A 204 -3.04 2.28 20.26
CA ARG A 204 -3.80 2.61 19.05
C ARG A 204 -3.34 3.92 18.40
N LYS A 205 -3.11 4.95 19.21
CA LYS A 205 -2.58 6.23 18.70
C LYS A 205 -1.21 6.00 18.09
N HIS A 206 -0.34 5.29 18.82
CA HIS A 206 0.98 4.91 18.35
C HIS A 206 0.91 4.17 17.01
N LEU A 207 0.00 3.20 16.84
CA LEU A 207 -0.23 2.47 15.58
C LEU A 207 -0.63 3.35 14.38
N LEU A 208 -1.09 4.57 14.62
CA LEU A 208 -1.53 5.51 13.58
C LEU A 208 -0.49 6.61 13.29
N GLU A 209 0.63 6.63 14.01
CA GLU A 209 1.72 7.56 13.78
C GLU A 209 2.60 7.12 12.60
N GLY A 210 2.44 7.75 11.43
CA GLY A 210 3.22 7.41 10.23
C GLY A 210 2.78 6.12 9.53
N PHE A 211 3.49 5.76 8.46
CA PHE A 211 3.22 4.55 7.69
C PHE A 211 3.98 3.33 8.22
N ARG A 212 3.30 2.19 8.32
CA ARG A 212 3.89 0.95 8.84
C ARG A 212 3.42 -0.31 8.12
N ILE A 213 4.25 -1.33 8.21
CA ILE A 213 3.89 -2.71 7.87
C ILE A 213 3.84 -3.50 9.17
N VAL A 214 2.72 -4.17 9.39
CA VAL A 214 2.48 -5.07 10.52
C VAL A 214 2.59 -6.50 10.02
N TYR A 215 3.65 -7.21 10.41
CA TYR A 215 3.81 -8.63 10.17
C TYR A 215 3.03 -9.43 11.21
N LEU A 216 2.05 -10.19 10.73
CA LEU A 216 1.13 -10.93 11.58
C LEU A 216 1.64 -12.34 11.84
N HIS A 217 1.62 -12.74 13.10
CA HIS A 217 1.85 -14.11 13.53
C HIS A 217 0.58 -14.61 14.24
N LEU A 218 -0.26 -15.30 13.46
CA LEU A 218 -1.61 -15.71 13.86
C LEU A 218 -1.66 -17.24 14.01
N ASP A 219 -2.40 -17.70 15.02
CA ASP A 219 -2.83 -19.10 15.12
C ASP A 219 -4.08 -19.36 14.25
N GLU A 220 -4.53 -20.61 14.15
CA GLU A 220 -5.71 -20.99 13.36
C GLU A 220 -7.00 -20.27 13.80
N MET A 221 -7.10 -19.90 15.08
CA MET A 221 -8.28 -19.25 15.66
C MET A 221 -8.31 -17.75 15.37
N THR A 222 -7.14 -17.13 15.26
CA THR A 222 -6.95 -15.69 15.06
C THR A 222 -6.72 -15.32 13.59
N TYR A 223 -6.35 -16.28 12.73
CA TYR A 223 -6.19 -16.06 11.29
C TYR A 223 -7.44 -15.49 10.61
N ASN A 224 -8.62 -15.89 11.07
CA ASN A 224 -9.92 -15.45 10.53
C ASN A 224 -10.36 -14.07 11.01
N ILE A 225 -9.64 -13.46 11.95
CA ILE A 225 -10.00 -12.12 12.42
C ILE A 225 -9.85 -11.15 11.25
N PRO A 226 -10.90 -10.38 10.90
CA PRO A 226 -10.82 -9.43 9.80
C PRO A 226 -10.06 -8.17 10.26
N LEU A 227 -8.73 -8.26 10.31
CA LEU A 227 -7.87 -7.16 10.76
C LEU A 227 -7.95 -5.95 9.83
N GLU A 228 -8.29 -6.16 8.56
CA GLU A 228 -8.45 -5.14 7.53
C GLU A 228 -9.56 -4.11 7.80
N ILE A 229 -10.59 -4.51 8.55
CA ILE A 229 -11.71 -3.62 8.93
C ILE A 229 -11.49 -2.94 10.28
N LEU A 230 -10.39 -3.20 10.98
CA LEU A 230 -10.14 -2.55 12.27
C LEU A 230 -10.21 -1.04 12.12
N ALA A 231 -10.96 -0.42 13.01
CA ALA A 231 -11.26 0.99 12.92
C ALA A 231 -11.00 1.71 14.24
N TYR A 232 -10.52 2.95 14.13
CA TYR A 232 -10.30 3.86 15.24
C TYR A 232 -10.60 5.28 14.77
N ASP A 233 -11.25 6.06 15.63
CA ASP A 233 -11.66 7.44 15.32
C ASP A 233 -12.41 7.57 13.98
N LYS A 234 -13.38 6.65 13.77
CA LYS A 234 -14.22 6.56 12.55
C LYS A 234 -13.45 6.34 11.24
N LYS A 235 -12.23 5.81 11.30
CA LYS A 235 -11.40 5.50 10.13
C LYS A 235 -10.84 4.10 10.22
N PHE A 236 -10.63 3.46 9.07
CA PHE A 236 -9.94 2.18 9.04
C PHE A 236 -8.46 2.41 9.35
N ILE A 237 -7.86 1.55 10.16
CA ILE A 237 -6.42 1.66 10.47
C ILE A 237 -5.57 1.19 9.29
N SER A 238 -6.14 0.41 8.37
CA SER A 238 -5.53 0.05 7.08
C SER A 238 -5.24 1.28 6.20
N GLU A 239 -5.78 2.45 6.53
CA GLU A 239 -5.38 3.75 5.96
C GLU A 239 -3.96 4.18 6.30
N LYS A 240 -3.31 3.57 7.28
CA LYS A 240 -1.93 3.86 7.69
C LYS A 240 -1.06 2.62 7.82
N ILE A 241 -1.68 1.45 7.75
CA ILE A 241 -1.06 0.17 8.07
C ILE A 241 -1.26 -0.80 6.91
N ILE A 242 -0.19 -1.45 6.48
CA ILE A 242 -0.30 -2.69 5.72
C ILE A 242 -0.20 -3.86 6.68
N PHE A 243 -1.20 -4.73 6.69
CA PHE A 243 -1.12 -6.03 7.35
C PHE A 243 -0.51 -7.06 6.41
N SER A 244 0.53 -7.75 6.85
CA SER A 244 1.16 -8.87 6.16
C SER A 244 0.82 -10.18 6.88
N TYR A 245 -0.03 -11.02 6.27
CA TYR A 245 -0.65 -12.20 6.93
C TYR A 245 0.26 -13.43 7.00
N THR A 246 1.57 -13.26 6.83
CA THR A 246 2.53 -14.37 6.84
C THR A 246 3.82 -14.00 7.54
N ASN A 247 4.39 -14.97 8.27
CA ASN A 247 5.56 -14.75 9.11
C ASN A 247 6.79 -14.48 8.23
N ALA A 248 7.32 -13.25 8.27
CA ALA A 248 8.47 -12.80 7.47
C ALA A 248 9.75 -13.64 7.71
N VAL A 249 9.81 -14.38 8.82
CA VAL A 249 10.96 -15.20 9.23
C VAL A 249 11.33 -16.24 8.17
N ASN A 250 10.36 -16.83 7.46
CA ASN A 250 10.64 -17.85 6.44
C ASN A 250 11.18 -17.27 5.13
N ILE A 251 10.94 -15.98 4.84
CA ILE A 251 11.28 -15.34 3.56
C ILE A 251 12.73 -14.81 3.59
N LEU A 252 13.26 -14.49 4.77
CA LEU A 252 14.61 -13.92 4.92
C LEU A 252 15.73 -14.95 4.68
N HIS A 253 15.43 -16.26 4.72
CA HIS A 253 16.44 -17.32 4.68
C HIS A 253 17.04 -17.57 3.28
N ASN A 254 16.40 -17.10 2.20
CA ASN A 254 16.82 -17.33 0.80
C ASN A 254 17.42 -16.08 0.10
N ASN A 255 18.01 -15.17 0.87
CA ASN A 255 18.55 -13.88 0.37
C ASN A 255 19.87 -13.97 -0.44
N ASN A 256 20.11 -15.04 -1.19
CA ASN A 256 21.19 -15.06 -2.19
C ASN A 256 20.76 -14.23 -3.41
N LEU A 257 21.00 -12.92 -3.30
CA LEU A 257 20.69 -11.86 -4.24
C LEU A 257 21.33 -12.10 -5.62
N LYS A 258 20.55 -12.55 -6.60
CA LYS A 258 20.81 -12.22 -8.01
C LYS A 258 20.05 -10.95 -8.34
N ASN A 259 20.76 -9.82 -8.45
CA ASN A 259 20.26 -8.64 -9.16
C ASN A 259 20.12 -9.01 -10.64
N LYS A 260 18.98 -9.56 -11.05
CA LYS A 260 18.65 -9.71 -12.47
C LYS A 260 18.27 -8.32 -12.98
N ASN A 261 19.14 -7.72 -13.79
CA ASN A 261 19.01 -6.36 -14.32
C ASN A 261 17.90 -6.17 -15.39
N ASN A 262 17.09 -7.19 -15.66
CA ASN A 262 16.03 -7.12 -16.67
C ASN A 262 14.72 -7.52 -16.01
N ASN A 263 13.91 -6.55 -15.59
CA ASN A 263 12.59 -6.78 -15.01
C ASN A 263 11.72 -7.54 -16.02
N LYS A 264 11.61 -8.85 -15.83
CA LYS A 264 10.74 -9.70 -16.66
C LYS A 264 9.43 -9.93 -15.93
N MET A 265 8.34 -9.62 -16.61
CA MET A 265 6.98 -9.84 -16.11
C MET A 265 6.25 -10.86 -16.98
N ALA A 266 5.54 -11.80 -16.35
CA ALA A 266 4.58 -12.65 -17.02
C ALA A 266 3.16 -12.25 -16.63
N ILE A 267 2.26 -12.20 -17.61
CA ILE A 267 0.81 -12.19 -17.38
C ILE A 267 0.28 -13.56 -17.76
N ILE A 268 -0.33 -14.25 -16.81
CA ILE A 268 -1.01 -15.52 -17.01
C ILE A 268 -2.51 -15.26 -16.91
N SER A 269 -3.23 -15.40 -18.02
CA SER A 269 -4.70 -15.40 -18.04
C SER A 269 -5.15 -16.80 -18.42
N ILE A 270 -5.87 -17.45 -17.51
CA ILE A 270 -6.43 -18.78 -17.74
C ILE A 270 -7.80 -18.59 -18.39
N PRO A 271 -8.00 -18.99 -19.67
CA PRO A 271 -9.25 -18.74 -20.37
C PRO A 271 -10.41 -19.44 -19.67
N ASP A 272 -11.45 -18.68 -19.33
CA ASP A 272 -12.75 -19.23 -18.92
C ASP A 272 -13.85 -18.52 -19.73
N LYS A 273 -14.98 -19.21 -19.95
CA LYS A 273 -16.10 -18.75 -20.80
C LYS A 273 -16.76 -17.46 -20.28
N ASN A 274 -16.43 -17.01 -19.08
CA ASN A 274 -17.19 -16.00 -18.32
C ASN A 274 -16.46 -14.69 -17.99
N ILE A 275 -15.20 -14.45 -18.41
CA ILE A 275 -14.45 -13.27 -17.95
C ILE A 275 -14.23 -12.24 -19.07
N LYS A 276 -15.15 -11.27 -19.17
CA LYS A 276 -15.05 -10.15 -20.12
C LYS A 276 -13.94 -9.14 -19.77
N ASN A 277 -13.46 -9.12 -18.52
CA ASN A 277 -12.59 -8.07 -18.00
C ASN A 277 -11.10 -8.36 -18.12
N ASP A 278 -10.69 -9.62 -18.34
CA ASP A 278 -9.28 -10.01 -18.53
C ASP A 278 -8.58 -9.16 -19.58
N LYS A 279 -9.27 -8.91 -20.70
CA LYS A 279 -8.71 -8.12 -21.80
C LYS A 279 -8.35 -6.70 -21.34
N ASN A 280 -9.22 -6.05 -20.58
CA ASN A 280 -8.96 -4.70 -20.08
C ASN A 280 -7.79 -4.67 -19.10
N GLU A 281 -7.70 -5.66 -18.21
CA GLU A 281 -6.61 -5.82 -17.25
C GLU A 281 -5.27 -6.05 -17.96
N ILE A 282 -5.25 -6.98 -18.92
CA ILE A 282 -4.09 -7.28 -19.76
C ILE A 282 -3.63 -6.03 -20.54
N GLU A 283 -4.56 -5.27 -21.12
CA GLU A 283 -4.25 -4.04 -21.87
C GLU A 283 -3.65 -2.96 -20.95
N ILE A 284 -4.21 -2.79 -19.76
CA ILE A 284 -3.70 -1.85 -18.75
C ILE A 284 -2.27 -2.23 -18.35
N ILE A 285 -2.02 -3.50 -18.04
CA ILE A 285 -0.69 -3.94 -17.62
C ILE A 285 0.31 -3.80 -18.77
N ASN A 286 -0.07 -4.19 -19.99
CA ASN A 286 0.79 -4.05 -21.17
C ASN A 286 1.14 -2.58 -21.48
N SER A 287 0.28 -1.62 -21.13
CA SER A 287 0.57 -0.20 -21.33
C SER A 287 1.81 0.27 -20.55
N PHE A 288 2.19 -0.43 -19.47
CA PHE A 288 3.37 -0.09 -18.67
C PHE A 288 4.70 -0.47 -19.31
N LYS A 289 4.72 -1.26 -20.40
CA LYS A 289 5.92 -1.50 -21.24
C LYS A 289 6.59 -0.19 -21.69
N LEU A 290 5.81 0.89 -21.80
CA LEU A 290 6.28 2.20 -22.24
C LEU A 290 6.96 3.02 -21.13
N ASN A 291 6.75 2.66 -19.85
CA ASN A 291 7.17 3.48 -18.71
C ASN A 291 8.55 3.08 -18.16
N LYS A 292 8.95 1.82 -18.32
CA LYS A 292 10.27 1.24 -18.04
C LYS A 292 10.55 0.16 -19.08
N ASP A 293 11.83 -0.16 -19.32
CA ASP A 293 12.26 -1.30 -20.16
C ASP A 293 11.92 -2.65 -19.49
N ILE A 294 10.62 -2.91 -19.31
CA ILE A 294 10.07 -4.15 -18.75
C ILE A 294 9.64 -5.02 -19.91
N ASN A 295 10.17 -6.24 -19.98
CA ASN A 295 9.64 -7.23 -20.89
C ASN A 295 8.42 -7.90 -20.27
N ILE A 296 7.26 -7.80 -20.93
CA ILE A 296 6.04 -8.46 -20.47
C ILE A 296 5.63 -9.50 -21.50
N ASP A 297 5.66 -10.76 -21.07
CA ASP A 297 5.19 -11.90 -21.84
C ASP A 297 3.78 -12.29 -21.39
N LEU A 298 2.93 -12.64 -22.35
CA LEU A 298 1.51 -12.90 -22.13
C LEU A 298 1.17 -14.35 -22.46
N TYR A 299 0.56 -15.03 -21.51
CA TYR A 299 0.11 -16.41 -21.61
C TYR A 299 -1.42 -16.46 -21.45
N ILE A 300 -2.15 -16.51 -22.57
CA ILE A 300 -3.60 -16.73 -22.59
C ILE A 300 -3.85 -18.21 -22.89
N LYS A 301 -3.65 -19.06 -21.89
CA LYS A 301 -3.80 -20.52 -22.03
C LYS A 301 -3.87 -21.20 -20.68
N GLU A 302 -4.41 -22.41 -20.68
CA GLU A 302 -4.29 -23.32 -19.55
C GLU A 302 -2.84 -23.73 -19.29
N HIS A 303 -2.54 -24.05 -18.04
CA HIS A 303 -1.22 -24.54 -17.61
C HIS A 303 -1.36 -25.83 -16.82
N ASN A 304 -0.47 -26.78 -17.07
CA ASN A 304 -0.18 -27.82 -16.08
C ASN A 304 0.79 -27.28 -15.02
N TYR A 305 0.98 -28.05 -13.95
CA TYR A 305 1.87 -27.69 -12.85
C TYR A 305 3.29 -27.33 -13.33
N PHE A 306 3.92 -28.18 -14.15
CA PHE A 306 5.32 -27.99 -14.55
C PHE A 306 5.51 -26.75 -15.43
N ASP A 307 4.58 -26.47 -16.33
CA ASP A 307 4.65 -25.27 -17.17
C ASP A 307 4.43 -24.00 -16.33
N PHE A 308 3.55 -24.05 -15.33
CA PHE A 308 3.37 -22.95 -14.39
C PHE A 308 4.63 -22.69 -13.55
N ILE A 309 5.27 -23.73 -13.01
CA ILE A 309 6.53 -23.58 -12.26
C ILE A 309 7.63 -22.97 -13.13
N LYS A 310 7.78 -23.40 -14.40
CA LYS A 310 8.73 -22.78 -15.34
C LYS A 310 8.47 -21.30 -15.54
N VAL A 311 7.21 -20.85 -15.54
CA VAL A 311 6.90 -19.42 -15.58
C VAL A 311 7.34 -18.75 -14.27
N LEU A 312 7.05 -19.32 -13.10
CA LEU A 312 7.50 -18.71 -11.84
C LEU A 312 9.02 -18.54 -11.78
N GLU A 313 9.81 -19.51 -12.24
CA GLU A 313 11.28 -19.46 -12.14
C GLU A 313 11.98 -18.51 -13.13
N ASN A 314 11.28 -18.10 -14.19
CA ASN A 314 11.88 -17.33 -15.29
C ASN A 314 11.59 -15.83 -15.23
N TYR A 315 10.70 -15.39 -14.34
CA TYR A 315 10.21 -14.02 -14.27
C TYR A 315 10.38 -13.43 -12.87
N ASP A 316 10.58 -12.11 -12.79
CA ASP A 316 10.71 -11.40 -11.51
C ASP A 316 9.33 -11.00 -10.96
N ILE A 317 8.36 -10.82 -11.85
CA ILE A 317 6.98 -10.45 -11.55
C ILE A 317 6.05 -11.41 -12.30
N VAL A 318 5.08 -12.00 -11.61
CA VAL A 318 4.04 -12.83 -12.23
C VAL A 318 2.68 -12.28 -11.82
N HIS A 319 1.87 -11.92 -12.81
CA HIS A 319 0.49 -11.49 -12.62
C HIS A 319 -0.45 -12.57 -13.15
N ILE A 320 -1.36 -13.03 -12.30
CA ILE A 320 -2.23 -14.16 -12.56
C ILE A 320 -3.68 -13.68 -12.55
N ILE A 321 -4.39 -13.93 -13.64
CA ILE A 321 -5.80 -13.63 -13.83
C ILE A 321 -6.51 -14.98 -14.01
N THR A 322 -7.32 -15.36 -13.01
CA THR A 322 -7.99 -16.67 -13.00
C THR A 322 -9.13 -16.71 -11.98
N HIS A 323 -9.91 -17.79 -11.98
CA HIS A 323 -10.86 -18.08 -10.91
C HIS A 323 -10.14 -18.68 -9.70
N GLY A 324 -10.45 -18.12 -8.53
CA GLY A 324 -10.00 -18.63 -7.25
C GLY A 324 -11.10 -19.44 -6.57
N TYR A 325 -10.67 -20.52 -5.94
CA TYR A 325 -11.49 -21.45 -5.18
C TYR A 325 -11.02 -21.46 -3.73
N SER A 326 -11.83 -22.03 -2.84
CA SER A 326 -11.52 -22.11 -1.40
C SER A 326 -10.22 -22.86 -1.08
N ASN A 327 -9.67 -23.62 -2.03
CA ASN A 327 -8.47 -24.42 -1.88
C ASN A 327 -7.34 -24.05 -2.88
N GLY A 328 -7.46 -22.98 -3.67
CA GLY A 328 -6.40 -22.62 -4.62
C GLY A 328 -6.88 -21.80 -5.82
N ILE A 329 -6.11 -21.83 -6.91
CA ILE A 329 -6.46 -21.19 -8.20
C ILE A 329 -6.64 -22.21 -9.31
N LYS A 330 -7.54 -21.93 -10.26
CA LYS A 330 -7.67 -22.71 -11.50
C LYS A 330 -6.46 -22.47 -12.40
N LEU A 331 -5.82 -23.54 -12.90
CA LEU A 331 -4.82 -23.44 -13.98
C LEU A 331 -5.31 -24.07 -15.29
N SER A 332 -6.25 -25.01 -15.20
CA SER A 332 -6.98 -25.61 -16.33
C SER A 332 -8.37 -26.06 -15.87
N GLU A 333 -9.24 -26.48 -16.79
CA GLU A 333 -10.56 -27.05 -16.46
C GLU A 333 -10.50 -28.13 -15.37
N ASP A 334 -9.48 -29.01 -15.43
CA ASP A 334 -9.36 -30.17 -14.55
C ASP A 334 -8.31 -30.00 -13.43
N TYR A 335 -7.69 -28.82 -13.28
CA TYR A 335 -6.60 -28.64 -12.33
C TYR A 335 -6.69 -27.36 -11.50
N ILE A 336 -6.74 -27.55 -10.18
CA ILE A 336 -6.64 -26.49 -9.17
C ILE A 336 -5.26 -26.57 -8.49
N LEU A 337 -4.50 -25.49 -8.59
CA LEU A 337 -3.23 -25.34 -7.89
C LEU A 337 -3.48 -24.88 -6.45
N ASN A 338 -3.14 -25.74 -5.49
CA ASN A 338 -3.30 -25.48 -4.06
C ASN A 338 -1.97 -25.27 -3.29
N SER A 339 -0.85 -25.66 -3.90
CA SER A 339 0.48 -25.57 -3.30
C SER A 339 1.57 -25.70 -4.37
N ILE A 340 2.76 -25.16 -4.08
CA ILE A 340 3.96 -25.37 -4.89
C ILE A 340 5.15 -25.85 -4.04
N ASN A 341 6.14 -26.41 -4.71
CA ASN A 341 7.43 -26.75 -4.12
C ASN A 341 8.37 -25.53 -4.10
N ALA A 342 9.51 -25.66 -3.42
CA ALA A 342 10.56 -24.65 -3.43
C ALA A 342 11.00 -24.32 -4.86
N LEU A 343 11.18 -23.03 -5.14
CA LEU A 343 11.64 -22.53 -6.44
C LEU A 343 13.14 -22.26 -6.36
N GLU A 344 13.87 -22.57 -7.43
CA GLU A 344 15.29 -22.22 -7.51
C GLU A 344 15.49 -20.71 -7.72
N ASN A 345 14.60 -20.10 -8.50
CA ASN A 345 14.65 -18.69 -8.85
C ASN A 345 13.27 -18.04 -8.65
N PRO A 346 12.79 -17.88 -7.40
CA PRO A 346 11.44 -17.38 -7.14
C PRO A 346 11.26 -15.94 -7.65
N PRO A 347 10.04 -15.58 -8.12
CA PRO A 347 9.72 -14.20 -8.45
C PRO A 347 9.74 -13.34 -7.19
N SER A 348 10.07 -12.06 -7.35
CA SER A 348 10.00 -11.08 -6.26
C SER A 348 8.55 -10.72 -5.93
N LEU A 349 7.67 -10.71 -6.93
CA LEU A 349 6.26 -10.39 -6.78
C LEU A 349 5.38 -11.39 -7.53
N ILE A 350 4.38 -11.94 -6.85
CA ILE A 350 3.23 -12.56 -7.49
C ILE A 350 1.99 -11.73 -7.16
N PHE A 351 1.24 -11.33 -8.17
CA PHE A 351 -0.06 -10.67 -8.02
C PHE A 351 -1.14 -11.62 -8.53
N ILE A 352 -2.01 -12.10 -7.65
CA ILE A 352 -3.10 -13.03 -7.95
C ILE A 352 -4.41 -12.26 -7.95
N ASN A 353 -4.90 -11.94 -9.14
CA ASN A 353 -6.25 -11.44 -9.32
C ASN A 353 -7.24 -12.61 -9.42
N ALA A 354 -7.64 -13.12 -8.26
CA ALA A 354 -8.61 -14.20 -8.12
C ALA A 354 -9.40 -14.04 -6.81
N CYS A 355 -10.64 -14.53 -6.80
CA CYS A 355 -11.50 -14.50 -5.62
C CYS A 355 -11.07 -15.53 -4.56
N ASN A 356 -11.44 -15.32 -3.29
CA ASN A 356 -11.34 -16.32 -2.21
C ASN A 356 -9.92 -16.88 -1.96
N MET A 357 -8.87 -16.09 -2.19
CA MET A 357 -7.49 -16.57 -2.04
C MET A 357 -7.00 -16.71 -0.61
N GLU A 358 -7.76 -16.18 0.33
CA GLU A 358 -7.37 -15.97 1.72
C GLU A 358 -8.27 -16.74 2.70
N GLU A 359 -8.97 -17.76 2.19
CA GLU A 359 -9.77 -18.71 2.96
C GLU A 359 -8.85 -19.69 3.71
N ASN A 360 -9.28 -20.18 4.88
CA ASN A 360 -8.49 -21.09 5.72
C ASN A 360 -7.93 -22.34 5.03
N ASN A 361 -8.65 -22.84 4.02
CA ASN A 361 -8.25 -24.04 3.30
C ASN A 361 -7.29 -23.74 2.14
N ASN A 362 -7.06 -22.46 1.83
CA ASN A 362 -6.21 -22.03 0.73
C ASN A 362 -4.76 -21.89 1.20
N LYS A 363 -3.97 -22.94 0.96
CA LYS A 363 -2.55 -22.98 1.33
C LYS A 363 -1.63 -22.38 0.28
N LEU A 364 -2.17 -21.88 -0.83
CA LEU A 364 -1.36 -21.46 -1.97
C LEU A 364 -0.45 -20.28 -1.60
N ILE A 365 -1.00 -19.25 -0.97
CA ILE A 365 -0.24 -18.05 -0.57
C ILE A 365 0.93 -18.42 0.34
N GLN A 366 0.66 -19.23 1.38
CA GLN A 366 1.69 -19.73 2.28
C GLN A 366 2.76 -20.55 1.54
N SER A 367 2.34 -21.40 0.58
CA SER A 367 3.27 -22.21 -0.21
C SER A 367 4.15 -21.37 -1.14
N LEU A 368 3.60 -20.33 -1.78
CA LEU A 368 4.36 -19.42 -2.65
C LEU A 368 5.45 -18.70 -1.86
N LEU A 369 5.10 -18.19 -0.68
CA LEU A 369 6.06 -17.50 0.19
C LEU A 369 7.11 -18.48 0.74
N SER A 370 6.70 -19.68 1.12
CA SER A 370 7.62 -20.75 1.56
C SER A 370 8.54 -21.23 0.44
N ALA A 371 8.10 -21.10 -0.82
CA ALA A 371 8.92 -21.36 -2.00
C ALA A 371 9.92 -20.25 -2.32
N GLY A 372 9.92 -19.16 -1.55
CA GLY A 372 10.88 -18.06 -1.64
C GLY A 372 10.36 -16.79 -2.34
N VAL A 373 9.08 -16.74 -2.70
CA VAL A 373 8.45 -15.52 -3.22
C VAL A 373 8.46 -14.45 -2.14
N ARG A 374 8.90 -13.23 -2.46
CA ARG A 374 9.05 -12.16 -1.44
C ARG A 374 7.72 -11.50 -1.10
N THR A 375 6.95 -11.15 -2.11
CA THR A 375 5.63 -10.53 -1.97
C THR A 375 4.59 -11.30 -2.77
N VAL A 376 3.47 -11.61 -2.13
CA VAL A 376 2.26 -12.07 -2.83
C VAL A 376 1.13 -11.09 -2.53
N ILE A 377 0.45 -10.59 -3.56
CA ILE A 377 -0.77 -9.80 -3.43
C ILE A 377 -1.93 -10.63 -3.96
N SER A 378 -3.00 -10.76 -3.19
CA SER A 378 -4.07 -11.73 -3.45
C SER A 378 -5.44 -11.19 -3.08
N GLY A 379 -6.47 -11.58 -3.85
CA GLY A 379 -7.85 -11.16 -3.62
C GLY A 379 -8.52 -11.82 -2.42
N THR A 380 -9.24 -11.03 -1.61
CA THR A 380 -10.09 -11.51 -0.51
C THR A 380 -11.56 -11.47 -0.90
N GLY A 381 -12.27 -12.58 -0.69
CA GLY A 381 -13.69 -12.68 -1.03
C GLY A 381 -13.93 -12.48 -2.54
N SER A 382 -15.06 -11.85 -2.88
CA SER A 382 -15.47 -11.61 -4.26
C SER A 382 -14.92 -10.28 -4.81
N LEU A 383 -14.35 -10.29 -6.01
CA LEU A 383 -13.84 -9.11 -6.73
C LEU A 383 -14.83 -8.70 -7.84
N ALA A 384 -16.06 -8.31 -7.46
CA ALA A 384 -17.15 -8.11 -8.43
C ALA A 384 -17.17 -6.73 -9.11
N ASP A 385 -16.48 -5.74 -8.55
CA ASP A 385 -16.63 -4.34 -8.94
C ASP A 385 -15.34 -3.87 -9.59
N GLY A 386 -15.39 -3.37 -10.82
CA GLY A 386 -14.21 -2.98 -11.64
C GLY A 386 -13.19 -2.04 -10.98
N ILE A 387 -13.44 -1.60 -9.76
CA ILE A 387 -12.52 -1.00 -8.78
C ILE A 387 -11.20 -1.77 -8.66
N TYR A 388 -11.21 -3.10 -8.79
CA TYR A 388 -9.97 -3.88 -8.78
C TYR A 388 -9.02 -3.50 -9.94
N ILE A 389 -9.58 -3.11 -11.09
CA ILE A 389 -8.79 -2.62 -12.24
C ILE A 389 -8.10 -1.30 -11.90
N ASP A 390 -8.80 -0.37 -11.23
CA ASP A 390 -8.21 0.90 -10.80
C ASP A 390 -7.09 0.67 -9.79
N PHE A 391 -7.26 -0.29 -8.88
CA PHE A 391 -6.20 -0.71 -7.96
C PHE A 391 -4.98 -1.23 -8.72
N ILE A 392 -5.16 -2.19 -9.63
CA ILE A 392 -4.08 -2.81 -10.41
C ILE A 392 -3.35 -1.75 -11.22
N LYS A 393 -4.08 -0.86 -11.88
CA LYS A 393 -3.54 0.25 -12.65
C LYS A 393 -2.67 1.15 -11.76
N SER A 394 -3.21 1.60 -10.62
CA SER A 394 -2.48 2.46 -9.70
C SER A 394 -1.26 1.76 -9.09
N PHE A 395 -1.40 0.48 -8.73
CA PHE A 395 -0.32 -0.32 -8.16
C PHE A 395 0.87 -0.42 -9.12
N TYR A 396 0.64 -0.82 -10.37
CA TYR A 396 1.74 -0.94 -11.35
C TYR A 396 2.28 0.41 -11.82
N LEU A 397 1.45 1.46 -11.90
CA LEU A 397 1.90 2.82 -12.17
C LEU A 397 2.92 3.28 -11.10
N ASN A 398 2.62 3.01 -9.83
CA ASN A 398 3.50 3.32 -8.71
C ASN A 398 4.73 2.39 -8.66
N LEU A 399 4.55 1.08 -8.85
CA LEU A 399 5.66 0.12 -8.83
C LEU A 399 6.69 0.40 -9.93
N PHE A 400 6.23 0.73 -11.13
CA PHE A 400 7.07 1.06 -12.28
C PHE A 400 7.32 2.55 -12.46
N HIS A 401 7.23 3.31 -11.37
CA HIS A 401 7.46 4.74 -11.42
C HIS A 401 8.84 5.07 -12.01
N LYS A 402 8.85 5.81 -13.13
CA LYS A 402 10.03 6.04 -13.98
C LYS A 402 11.22 6.67 -13.25
N HIS A 403 10.92 7.45 -12.21
CA HIS A 403 11.84 8.42 -11.64
C HIS A 403 12.29 8.11 -10.21
N THR A 404 11.67 7.11 -9.61
CA THR A 404 11.77 6.84 -8.18
C THR A 404 11.61 5.35 -7.97
N ARG A 405 12.52 4.77 -7.19
CA ARG A 405 12.47 3.35 -6.86
C ARG A 405 11.44 3.15 -5.74
N ILE A 406 10.34 2.49 -6.07
CA ILE A 406 9.23 2.20 -5.15
C ILE A 406 9.20 0.69 -4.91
N ASN A 407 9.08 0.26 -3.65
CA ASN A 407 8.92 -1.16 -3.33
C ASN A 407 7.45 -1.59 -3.39
N THR A 408 7.21 -2.89 -3.38
CA THR A 408 5.86 -3.48 -3.47
C THR A 408 4.90 -2.97 -2.39
N ALA A 409 5.36 -2.76 -1.15
CA ALA A 409 4.51 -2.24 -0.07
C ALA A 409 4.14 -0.76 -0.26
N GLN A 410 5.09 0.07 -0.67
CA GLN A 410 4.82 1.47 -1.00
C GLN A 410 3.84 1.58 -2.18
N ALA A 411 4.06 0.79 -3.24
CA ALA A 411 3.15 0.76 -4.40
C ALA A 411 1.74 0.32 -4.00
N TYR A 412 1.63 -0.72 -3.16
CA TYR A 412 0.36 -1.20 -2.62
C TYR A 412 -0.38 -0.12 -1.84
N TYR A 413 0.31 0.58 -0.93
CA TYR A 413 -0.31 1.61 -0.11
C TYR A 413 -0.67 2.87 -0.91
N LEU A 414 0.17 3.29 -1.86
CA LEU A 414 -0.18 4.39 -2.77
C LEU A 414 -1.44 4.05 -3.56
N ALA A 415 -1.53 2.83 -4.09
CA ALA A 415 -2.72 2.38 -4.80
C ALA A 415 -3.96 2.37 -3.91
N TYR A 416 -3.83 1.94 -2.66
CA TYR A 416 -4.91 2.03 -1.67
C TYR A 416 -5.39 3.48 -1.48
N LEU A 417 -4.47 4.42 -1.22
CA LEU A 417 -4.82 5.82 -1.01
C LEU A 417 -5.48 6.46 -2.24
N GLU A 418 -5.04 6.10 -3.44
CA GLU A 418 -5.57 6.68 -4.67
C GLU A 418 -6.99 6.23 -5.00
N ILE A 419 -7.32 4.96 -4.75
CA ILE A 419 -8.66 4.46 -5.06
C ILE A 419 -9.65 4.68 -3.92
N LYS A 420 -9.18 4.79 -2.67
CA LYS A 420 -10.04 4.99 -1.49
C LYS A 420 -10.94 6.21 -1.60
N GLU A 421 -10.54 7.24 -2.33
CA GLU A 421 -11.39 8.43 -2.53
C GLU A 421 -12.62 8.16 -3.41
N PHE A 422 -12.59 7.08 -4.19
CA PHE A 422 -13.71 6.57 -4.99
C PHE A 422 -14.37 5.36 -4.33
N TYR A 423 -13.83 4.95 -3.18
CA TYR A 423 -14.16 3.72 -2.49
C TYR A 423 -14.12 3.90 -0.97
N ASN A 424 -15.29 4.05 -0.38
CA ASN A 424 -15.48 4.23 1.06
C ASN A 424 -15.24 2.93 1.88
N GLY A 425 -14.81 1.82 1.25
CA GLY A 425 -14.55 0.52 1.90
C GLY A 425 -13.07 0.24 2.23
N PHE A 426 -12.75 -1.03 2.49
CA PHE A 426 -11.39 -1.53 2.71
C PHE A 426 -10.91 -2.36 1.51
N MET A 427 -9.59 -2.43 1.30
CA MET A 427 -9.05 -3.09 0.10
C MET A 427 -9.34 -4.59 0.11
N ARG A 428 -9.88 -5.13 -0.98
CA ARG A 428 -10.05 -6.57 -1.18
C ARG A 428 -8.83 -7.28 -1.74
N TYR A 429 -7.67 -6.66 -1.62
CA TYR A 429 -6.38 -7.30 -1.82
C TYR A 429 -5.69 -7.36 -0.46
N ARG A 430 -4.98 -8.45 -0.19
CA ARG A 430 -4.06 -8.55 0.94
C ARG A 430 -2.63 -8.48 0.43
N PHE A 431 -1.79 -7.85 1.23
CA PHE A 431 -0.34 -7.89 1.04
C PHE A 431 0.19 -9.04 1.89
N ASN A 432 1.01 -9.91 1.31
CA ASN A 432 1.61 -11.04 2.01
C ASN A 432 3.11 -11.07 1.77
N GLY A 433 3.88 -11.31 2.83
CA GLY A 433 5.34 -11.37 2.80
C GLY A 433 6.01 -10.04 3.14
N VAL A 434 7.15 -9.75 2.50
CA VAL A 434 8.00 -8.57 2.79
C VAL A 434 8.10 -7.63 1.59
N PRO A 435 8.37 -6.33 1.79
CA PRO A 435 8.61 -5.40 0.69
C PRO A 435 9.75 -5.87 -0.22
N ALA A 436 9.50 -5.86 -1.52
CA ALA A 436 10.49 -6.16 -2.54
C ALA A 436 10.66 -4.97 -3.48
N TYR A 437 11.89 -4.72 -3.90
CA TYR A 437 12.15 -3.85 -5.03
C TYR A 437 12.22 -4.71 -6.28
N VAL A 438 11.45 -4.33 -7.29
CA VAL A 438 11.44 -4.99 -8.59
C VAL A 438 12.12 -4.16 -9.65
#